data_AF-A0AAU5M0B7-F1
#
_entry.id   AF-A0AAU5M0B7-F1
#
_cell.length_a   1.000
_cell.length_b   1.000
_cell.length_c   1.000
_cell.angle_alpha   90.00
_cell.angle_beta   90.00
_cell.angle_gamma   90.00
#
_symmetry.space_group_name_H-M   'P 1'
#
loop_
_entity.id
_entity.type
_entity.pdbx_description
1 polymer ?
#
loop_
_entity_poly.entity_id
_entity_poly.type
_entity_poly.pdbx_seq_one_letter_code
_entity_poly.pdbx_strand_id
1 'polypeptide(L)'
;MDMGQAPQGWVPVEHRLLGLDRRTFAAGFGALAVALLLIYGLQALNAAIPWHNEIRAGQVLDLGGGATAVPPVGWQLERGTLTGGAGAAATSLQVLLASGGATIELEGTSYDGSAAAFLEQVQRSEGDSGSVSGSRGSLTTDAGLVGVVESSTGPSGDAIDVAFKMAVGTTETVNSAPALLVRVRTAAGQFERYQDEVAAMLRSITPGAAR
;
A
#
# COMPACT_ATOMS: atom_id res chain seq x y z
N MET A 1 32.28 -32.66 -61.10
CA MET A 1 31.06 -31.86 -60.84
C MET A 1 30.90 -31.84 -59.34
N ASP A 2 31.36 -30.77 -58.71
CA ASP A 2 31.33 -30.62 -57.25
C ASP A 2 30.00 -29.92 -56.91
N MET A 3 29.07 -30.64 -56.29
CA MET A 3 27.81 -30.05 -55.84
C MET A 3 28.15 -29.21 -54.61
N GLY A 4 28.38 -27.91 -54.82
CA GLY A 4 28.72 -26.96 -53.77
C GLY A 4 27.75 -27.10 -52.59
N GLN A 5 28.27 -27.58 -51.46
CA GLN A 5 27.48 -27.68 -50.25
C GLN A 5 26.98 -26.30 -49.85
N ALA A 6 25.68 -26.19 -49.58
CA ALA A 6 25.11 -24.95 -49.10
C ALA A 6 25.82 -24.52 -47.80
N PRO A 7 26.14 -23.22 -47.64
CA PRO A 7 26.84 -22.74 -46.46
C PRO A 7 26.00 -22.99 -45.19
N GLN A 8 26.66 -23.28 -44.07
CA GLN A 8 25.98 -23.47 -42.79
C GLN A 8 25.18 -22.21 -42.42
N GLY A 9 23.87 -22.39 -42.17
CA GLY A 9 22.93 -21.28 -41.94
C GLY A 9 22.13 -20.83 -43.17
N TRP A 10 22.34 -21.43 -44.34
CA TRP A 10 21.53 -21.14 -45.52
C TRP A 10 20.11 -21.71 -45.40
N VAL A 11 19.11 -20.83 -45.37
CA VAL A 11 17.69 -21.19 -45.40
C VAL A 11 17.20 -21.21 -46.86
N PRO A 12 16.64 -22.30 -47.38
CA PRO A 12 16.09 -22.34 -48.75
C PRO A 12 15.00 -21.28 -48.97
N VAL A 13 14.90 -20.73 -50.18
CA VAL A 13 13.98 -19.61 -50.49
C VAL A 13 12.51 -19.97 -50.28
N GLU A 14 12.13 -21.23 -50.49
CA GLU A 14 10.80 -21.76 -50.23
C GLU A 14 10.40 -21.73 -48.73
N HIS A 15 11.38 -21.56 -47.84
CA HIS A 15 11.16 -21.38 -46.40
C HIS A 15 11.25 -19.91 -45.96
N ARG A 16 11.40 -18.96 -46.87
CA ARG A 16 11.50 -17.53 -46.54
C ARG A 16 10.19 -16.80 -46.81
N LEU A 17 9.78 -15.95 -45.89
CA LEU A 17 8.75 -14.95 -46.10
C LEU A 17 9.36 -13.57 -45.81
N LEU A 18 9.38 -12.68 -46.80
CA LEU A 18 10.02 -11.34 -46.68
C LEU A 18 11.49 -11.37 -46.19
N GLY A 19 12.24 -12.42 -46.54
CA GLY A 19 13.65 -12.56 -46.14
C GLY A 19 13.89 -13.20 -44.77
N LEU A 20 12.83 -13.50 -44.01
CA LEU A 20 12.89 -14.17 -42.71
C LEU A 20 12.49 -15.65 -42.82
N ASP A 21 13.16 -16.51 -42.05
CA ASP A 21 12.86 -17.94 -42.00
C ASP A 21 11.47 -18.19 -41.40
N ARG A 22 10.56 -18.76 -42.20
CA ARG A 22 9.18 -19.10 -41.84
C ARG A 22 9.09 -20.02 -40.61
N ARG A 23 10.13 -20.81 -40.32
CA ARG A 23 10.18 -21.68 -39.13
C ARG A 23 10.29 -20.89 -37.82
N THR A 24 10.87 -19.69 -37.87
CA THR A 24 11.04 -18.82 -36.70
C THR A 24 9.76 -18.05 -36.34
N PHE A 25 8.81 -17.90 -37.27
CA PHE A 25 7.57 -17.17 -37.03
C PHE A 25 6.70 -17.82 -35.95
N ALA A 26 6.66 -19.16 -35.85
CA ALA A 26 5.88 -19.83 -34.81
C ALA A 26 6.42 -19.51 -33.41
N ALA A 27 7.74 -19.56 -33.24
CA ALA A 27 8.39 -19.18 -31.99
C ALA A 27 8.22 -17.68 -31.69
N GLY A 28 8.36 -16.82 -32.70
CA GLY A 28 8.15 -15.38 -32.56
C GLY A 28 6.71 -15.03 -32.17
N PHE A 29 5.72 -15.67 -32.78
CA PHE A 29 4.31 -15.47 -32.44
C PHE A 29 3.98 -16.04 -31.06
N GLY A 30 4.58 -17.17 -30.67
CA GLY A 30 4.48 -17.70 -29.32
C GLY A 30 5.03 -16.72 -28.28
N ALA A 31 6.23 -16.17 -28.51
CA ALA A 31 6.82 -15.16 -27.64
C ALA A 31 5.96 -13.88 -27.57
N LEU A 32 5.45 -13.42 -28.71
CA LEU A 32 4.53 -12.27 -28.77
C LEU A 32 3.24 -12.55 -28.00
N ALA A 33 2.64 -13.73 -28.16
CA ALA A 33 1.43 -14.12 -27.43
C ALA A 33 1.67 -14.15 -25.92
N VAL A 34 2.80 -14.69 -25.47
CA VAL A 34 3.19 -14.66 -24.04
C VAL A 34 3.39 -13.22 -23.57
N ALA A 35 4.08 -12.38 -24.34
CA ALA A 35 4.27 -10.97 -24.00
C ALA A 35 2.93 -10.22 -23.87
N LEU A 36 2.02 -10.40 -24.83
CA LEU A 36 0.69 -9.79 -24.80
C LEU A 36 -0.14 -10.32 -23.63
N LEU A 37 -0.05 -11.62 -23.32
CA LEU A 37 -0.72 -12.21 -22.17
C LEU A 37 -0.19 -11.63 -20.84
N LEU A 38 1.12 -11.40 -20.73
CA LEU A 38 1.69 -10.81 -19.52
C LEU A 38 1.35 -9.32 -19.38
N ILE A 39 1.37 -8.57 -20.50
CA ILE A 39 1.06 -7.13 -20.51
C ILE A 39 -0.43 -6.88 -20.25
N TYR A 40 -1.31 -7.61 -20.93
CA TYR A 40 -2.75 -7.34 -20.91
C TYR A 40 -3.54 -8.37 -20.09
N GLY A 41 -3.15 -9.63 -20.12
CA GLY A 41 -3.88 -10.71 -19.44
C GLY A 41 -3.86 -10.54 -17.92
N LEU A 42 -2.73 -10.14 -17.34
CA LEU A 42 -2.64 -9.91 -15.89
C LEU A 42 -3.50 -8.70 -15.46
N GLN A 43 -3.51 -7.63 -16.26
CA GLN A 43 -4.33 -6.44 -16.01
C GLN A 43 -5.83 -6.74 -16.16
N ALA A 44 -6.20 -7.51 -17.20
CA ALA A 44 -7.57 -7.94 -17.42
C ALA A 44 -8.08 -8.86 -16.31
N LEU A 45 -7.23 -9.77 -15.81
CA LEU A 45 -7.55 -10.61 -14.66
C LEU A 45 -7.77 -9.76 -13.40
N ASN A 46 -6.88 -8.79 -13.14
CA ASN A 46 -7.04 -7.86 -12.02
C ASN A 46 -8.35 -7.05 -12.12
N ALA A 47 -8.72 -6.60 -13.32
CA ALA A 47 -9.98 -5.89 -13.56
C ALA A 47 -11.23 -6.79 -13.47
N ALA A 48 -11.08 -8.10 -13.69
CA ALA A 48 -12.17 -9.07 -13.66
C ALA A 48 -12.47 -9.58 -12.25
N ILE A 49 -11.58 -9.39 -11.28
CA ILE A 49 -11.83 -9.71 -9.87
C ILE A 49 -12.78 -8.62 -9.33
N PRO A 50 -14.04 -8.95 -8.99
CA PRO A 50 -14.95 -7.98 -8.43
C PRO A 50 -14.39 -7.48 -7.10
N TRP A 51 -14.34 -6.17 -6.95
CA TRP A 51 -13.98 -5.52 -5.70
C TRP A 51 -15.16 -5.62 -4.73
N HIS A 52 -15.10 -6.57 -3.79
CA HIS A 52 -16.28 -6.90 -2.97
C HIS A 52 -16.53 -5.86 -1.84
N ASN A 53 -15.51 -5.13 -1.41
CA ASN A 53 -15.55 -4.24 -0.24
C ASN A 53 -14.99 -2.84 -0.56
N GLU A 54 -15.42 -2.25 -1.66
CA GLU A 54 -15.03 -0.89 -2.02
C GLU A 54 -15.67 0.13 -1.06
N ILE A 55 -14.84 1.05 -0.57
CA ILE A 55 -15.25 2.15 0.30
C ILE A 55 -16.12 3.14 -0.49
N ARG A 56 -17.33 3.35 0.03
CA ARG A 56 -18.30 4.32 -0.49
C ARG A 56 -18.28 5.60 0.32
N ALA A 57 -18.68 6.70 -0.32
CA ALA A 57 -18.85 7.98 0.37
C ALA A 57 -19.79 7.84 1.59
N GLY A 58 -19.39 8.47 2.71
CA GLY A 58 -20.11 8.43 3.98
C GLY A 58 -19.81 7.22 4.86
N GLN A 59 -19.01 6.26 4.40
CA GLN A 59 -18.50 5.20 5.26
C GLN A 59 -17.39 5.72 6.18
N VAL A 60 -17.34 5.17 7.39
CA VAL A 60 -16.38 5.55 8.44
C VAL A 60 -15.82 4.28 9.05
N LEU A 61 -14.50 4.21 9.21
CA LEU A 61 -13.80 3.12 9.87
C LEU A 61 -14.00 3.19 11.38
N ASP A 62 -14.21 2.03 12.01
CA ASP A 62 -14.15 1.88 13.46
C ASP A 62 -12.71 1.54 13.87
N LEU A 63 -12.06 2.44 14.59
CA LEU A 63 -10.71 2.24 15.13
C LEU A 63 -10.73 1.68 16.57
N GLY A 64 -11.93 1.39 17.09
CA GLY A 64 -12.14 0.86 18.42
C GLY A 64 -12.15 1.92 19.51
N GLY A 65 -12.78 1.59 20.65
CA GLY A 65 -12.92 2.53 21.76
C GLY A 65 -13.73 3.80 21.42
N GLY A 66 -14.49 3.78 20.32
CA GLY A 66 -15.20 4.95 19.78
C GLY A 66 -14.36 5.85 18.88
N ALA A 67 -13.10 5.51 18.63
CA ALA A 67 -12.26 6.21 17.67
C ALA A 67 -12.68 5.89 16.23
N THR A 68 -12.52 6.85 15.33
CA THR A 68 -12.97 6.74 13.93
C THR A 68 -12.01 7.39 12.96
N ALA A 69 -12.08 6.98 11.69
CA ALA A 69 -11.42 7.64 10.58
C ALA A 69 -12.27 7.58 9.31
N VAL A 70 -12.16 8.58 8.44
CA VAL A 70 -12.83 8.61 7.15
C VAL A 70 -11.87 8.04 6.09
N PRO A 71 -12.11 6.81 5.60
CA PRO A 71 -11.27 6.22 4.56
C PRO A 71 -11.45 6.95 3.21
N PRO A 72 -10.44 6.96 2.33
CA PRO A 72 -10.60 7.52 1.00
C PRO A 72 -11.59 6.69 0.15
N VAL A 73 -12.43 7.38 -0.62
CA VAL A 73 -13.47 6.75 -1.45
C VAL A 73 -12.82 5.99 -2.61
N GLY A 74 -13.37 4.81 -2.93
CA GLY A 74 -12.87 3.96 -4.02
C GLY A 74 -11.73 3.02 -3.61
N TRP A 75 -11.19 3.17 -2.39
CA TRP A 75 -10.24 2.22 -1.83
C TRP A 75 -10.92 0.94 -1.37
N GLN A 76 -10.17 -0.15 -1.32
CA GLN A 76 -10.67 -1.46 -0.96
C GLN A 76 -10.39 -1.78 0.49
N LEU A 77 -11.42 -2.15 1.25
CA LEU A 77 -11.26 -2.63 2.62
C LEU A 77 -10.97 -4.13 2.62
N GLU A 78 -9.71 -4.50 2.80
CA GLU A 78 -9.27 -5.89 2.87
C GLU A 78 -9.40 -6.47 4.28
N ARG A 79 -9.07 -5.66 5.29
CA ARG A 79 -9.21 -6.00 6.73
C ARG A 79 -9.72 -4.79 7.49
N GLY A 80 -10.51 -5.03 8.55
CA GLY A 80 -11.05 -3.99 9.42
C GLY A 80 -12.57 -3.98 9.45
N THR A 81 -13.13 -3.06 10.24
CA THR A 81 -14.59 -2.90 10.39
C THR A 81 -15.01 -1.46 10.16
N LEU A 82 -16.20 -1.30 9.57
CA LEU A 82 -16.88 -0.02 9.49
C LEU A 82 -17.70 0.22 10.77
N THR A 83 -17.94 1.49 11.07
CA THR A 83 -18.88 1.90 12.12
C THR A 83 -20.25 1.24 11.94
N GLY A 84 -20.87 0.80 13.04
CA GLY A 84 -22.13 0.04 13.03
C GLY A 84 -21.97 -1.47 12.81
N GLY A 85 -20.74 -1.96 12.56
CA GLY A 85 -20.41 -3.38 12.52
C GLY A 85 -20.09 -3.98 13.90
N ALA A 86 -19.44 -5.15 13.91
CA ALA A 86 -18.83 -5.67 15.12
C ALA A 86 -17.71 -4.71 15.57
N GLY A 87 -17.81 -4.20 16.79
CA GLY A 87 -16.89 -3.17 17.28
C GLY A 87 -15.43 -3.64 17.28
N ALA A 88 -14.52 -2.76 16.87
CA ALA A 88 -13.09 -3.02 16.93
C ALA A 88 -12.54 -2.80 18.35
N ALA A 89 -11.51 -3.56 18.72
CA ALA A 89 -10.74 -3.31 19.93
C ALA A 89 -9.53 -2.44 19.60
N ALA A 90 -9.38 -1.30 20.26
CA ALA A 90 -8.33 -0.32 19.96
C ALA A 90 -6.90 -0.87 20.13
N THR A 91 -6.69 -1.88 20.97
CA THR A 91 -5.38 -2.48 21.25
C THR A 91 -5.05 -3.72 20.41
N SER A 92 -5.96 -4.12 19.52
CA SER A 92 -5.76 -5.21 18.57
C SER A 92 -6.37 -4.87 17.22
N LEU A 93 -6.41 -3.58 16.90
CA LEU A 93 -7.00 -3.06 15.67
C LEU A 93 -6.09 -3.41 14.51
N GLN A 94 -6.67 -3.92 13.42
CA GLN A 94 -5.98 -4.12 12.15
C GLN A 94 -6.93 -3.70 11.03
N VAL A 95 -6.57 -2.64 10.33
CA VAL A 95 -7.27 -2.16 9.13
C VAL A 95 -6.29 -2.17 7.98
N LEU A 96 -6.71 -2.71 6.84
CA LEU A 96 -5.94 -2.66 5.60
C LEU A 96 -6.82 -2.14 4.48
N LEU A 97 -6.41 -1.00 3.91
CA LEU A 97 -6.97 -0.42 2.70
C LEU A 97 -5.99 -0.58 1.55
N ALA A 98 -6.50 -0.89 0.35
CA ALA A 98 -5.68 -1.03 -0.85
C ALA A 98 -6.27 -0.28 -2.05
N SER A 99 -5.42 0.34 -2.87
CA SER A 99 -5.82 0.96 -4.13
C SER A 99 -4.64 1.04 -5.10
N GLY A 100 -4.76 0.47 -6.30
CA GLY A 100 -3.82 0.73 -7.41
C GLY A 100 -2.33 0.52 -7.08
N GLY A 101 -1.99 -0.42 -6.19
CA GLY A 101 -0.61 -0.67 -5.75
C GLY A 101 -0.14 0.17 -4.55
N ALA A 102 -1.01 0.98 -3.97
CA ALA A 102 -0.83 1.63 -2.68
C ALA A 102 -1.61 0.89 -1.58
N THR A 103 -1.08 0.88 -0.37
CA THR A 103 -1.75 0.33 0.80
C THR A 103 -1.69 1.30 1.96
N ILE A 104 -2.77 1.35 2.75
CA ILE A 104 -2.82 2.04 4.03
C ILE A 104 -3.18 1.01 5.08
N GLU A 105 -2.28 0.80 6.04
CA GLU A 105 -2.48 -0.09 7.18
C GLU A 105 -2.63 0.74 8.46
N LEU A 106 -3.63 0.41 9.28
CA LEU A 106 -3.82 1.01 10.60
C LEU A 106 -3.77 -0.10 11.64
N GLU A 107 -2.84 0.03 12.57
CA GLU A 107 -2.62 -0.93 13.65
C GLU A 107 -2.72 -0.25 15.01
N GLY A 108 -3.66 -0.72 15.82
CA GLY A 108 -3.85 -0.23 17.18
C GLY A 108 -3.28 -1.20 18.20
N THR A 109 -2.56 -0.68 19.20
CA THR A 109 -1.91 -1.46 20.25
C THR A 109 -1.89 -0.71 21.58
N SER A 110 -1.58 -1.41 22.66
CA SER A 110 -1.25 -0.78 23.94
C SER A 110 0.24 -0.43 23.98
N TYR A 111 0.56 0.80 24.38
CA TYR A 111 1.94 1.24 24.57
C TYR A 111 1.97 2.36 25.59
N ASP A 112 2.85 2.30 26.59
CA ASP A 112 3.04 3.39 27.53
C ASP A 112 4.19 4.30 27.07
N GLY A 113 3.89 5.58 26.87
CA GLY A 113 4.87 6.57 26.44
C GLY A 113 4.37 7.44 25.28
N SER A 114 5.27 8.28 24.76
CA SER A 114 4.95 9.22 23.69
C SER A 114 4.81 8.53 22.32
N ALA A 115 4.14 9.19 21.37
CA ALA A 115 4.05 8.73 19.99
C ALA A 115 5.44 8.56 19.33
N ALA A 116 6.40 9.44 19.65
CA ALA A 116 7.77 9.33 19.14
C ALA A 116 8.47 8.06 19.64
N ALA A 117 8.36 7.77 20.94
CA ALA A 117 8.95 6.58 21.53
C ALA A 117 8.29 5.30 21.00
N PHE A 118 6.98 5.34 20.73
CA PHE A 118 6.27 4.25 20.08
C PHE A 118 6.80 3.99 18.67
N LEU A 119 6.93 5.03 17.83
CA LEU A 119 7.45 4.89 16.47
C LEU A 119 8.88 4.33 16.47
N GLU A 120 9.74 4.81 17.37
CA GLU A 120 11.09 4.27 17.55
C GLU A 120 11.09 2.80 17.95
N GLN A 121 10.17 2.40 18.82
CA GLN A 121 10.04 1.00 19.23
C GLN A 121 9.61 0.12 18.07
N VAL A 122 8.65 0.56 17.25
CA VAL A 122 8.22 -0.16 16.03
C VAL A 122 9.39 -0.36 15.09
N GLN A 123 10.13 0.72 14.76
CA GLN A 123 11.29 0.65 13.88
C GLN A 123 12.38 -0.30 14.41
N ARG A 124 12.66 -0.23 15.72
CA ARG A 124 13.61 -1.13 16.38
C ARG A 124 13.18 -2.59 16.29
N SER A 125 11.89 -2.86 16.42
CA SER A 125 11.34 -4.22 16.35
C SER A 125 11.35 -4.80 14.94
N GLU A 126 11.21 -3.95 13.91
CA GLU A 126 11.23 -4.37 12.51
C GLU A 126 12.65 -4.58 11.95
N GLY A 127 13.64 -3.91 12.54
CA GLY A 127 15.04 -4.04 12.15
C GLY A 127 15.39 -3.24 10.90
N ASP A 128 16.57 -3.53 10.33
CA ASP A 128 17.05 -2.83 9.14
C ASP A 128 16.32 -3.32 7.88
N SER A 129 15.51 -2.44 7.29
CA SER A 129 14.78 -2.68 6.05
C SER A 129 15.57 -2.32 4.79
N GLY A 130 16.79 -1.79 4.93
CA GLY A 130 17.56 -1.21 3.82
C GLY A 130 16.91 0.04 3.22
N SER A 131 15.93 0.63 3.91
CA SER A 131 15.30 1.90 3.52
C SER A 131 16.05 3.08 4.12
N VAL A 132 15.96 4.23 3.45
CA VAL A 132 16.49 5.50 3.95
C VAL A 132 15.32 6.29 4.54
N SER A 133 15.38 6.52 5.85
CA SER A 133 14.44 7.41 6.54
C SER A 133 14.69 8.88 6.20
N GLY A 134 13.60 9.63 6.07
CA GLY A 134 13.59 11.09 5.99
C GLY A 134 13.57 11.75 7.36
N SER A 135 13.46 13.08 7.36
CA SER A 135 13.31 13.86 8.59
C SER A 135 11.96 13.61 9.25
N ARG A 136 11.95 13.44 10.58
CA ARG A 136 10.70 13.37 11.34
C ARG A 136 9.96 14.69 11.35
N GLY A 137 8.65 14.62 11.17
CA GLY A 137 7.72 15.74 11.28
C GLY A 137 6.65 15.48 12.34
N SER A 138 5.78 16.47 12.52
CA SER A 138 4.55 16.33 13.28
C SER A 138 3.34 16.47 12.36
N LEU A 139 2.26 15.78 12.71
CA LEU A 139 0.98 15.91 12.04
C LEU A 139 -0.12 16.10 13.09
N THR A 140 -0.98 17.09 12.89
CA THR A 140 -2.13 17.34 13.76
C THR A 140 -3.42 17.01 13.02
N THR A 141 -4.28 16.21 13.63
CA THR A 141 -5.60 15.87 13.07
C THR A 141 -6.62 16.97 13.36
N ASP A 142 -7.75 16.96 12.65
CA ASP A 142 -8.82 17.95 12.85
C ASP A 142 -9.46 17.80 14.24
N ALA A 143 -9.35 16.63 14.85
CA ALA A 143 -9.76 16.36 16.23
C ALA A 143 -8.70 16.75 17.29
N GLY A 144 -7.55 17.30 16.86
CA GLY A 144 -6.49 17.79 17.74
C GLY A 144 -5.48 16.73 18.19
N LEU A 145 -5.49 15.52 17.62
CA LEU A 145 -4.45 14.52 17.90
C LEU A 145 -3.13 14.97 17.30
N VAL A 146 -2.04 14.87 18.06
CA VAL A 146 -0.70 15.16 17.57
C VAL A 146 0.05 13.85 17.38
N GLY A 147 0.39 13.55 16.14
CA GLY A 147 1.19 12.40 15.74
C GLY A 147 2.59 12.78 15.29
N VAL A 148 3.46 11.78 15.22
CA VAL A 148 4.81 11.87 14.67
C VAL A 148 4.83 11.14 13.34
N VAL A 149 5.36 11.78 12.30
CA VAL A 149 5.45 11.22 10.96
C VAL A 149 6.91 11.04 10.55
N GLU A 150 7.19 9.92 9.91
CA GLU A 150 8.48 9.63 9.29
C GLU A 150 8.26 8.97 7.92
N SER A 151 8.84 9.55 6.88
CA SER A 151 8.85 8.95 5.55
C SER A 151 10.09 8.08 5.39
N SER A 152 10.02 7.04 4.56
CA SER A 152 11.18 6.28 4.13
C SER A 152 11.07 5.87 2.66
N THR A 153 12.22 5.72 2.01
CA THR A 153 12.30 5.24 0.62
C THR A 153 13.30 4.09 0.55
N GLY A 154 12.94 2.99 -0.10
CA GLY A 154 13.79 1.82 -0.21
C GLY A 154 13.48 0.95 -1.43
N PRO A 155 14.12 -0.23 -1.54
CA PRO A 155 13.92 -1.16 -2.66
C PRO A 155 12.48 -1.65 -2.82
N SER A 156 11.71 -1.65 -1.73
CA SER A 156 10.29 -2.03 -1.69
C SER A 156 9.32 -0.90 -2.05
N GLY A 157 9.83 0.33 -2.27
CA GLY A 157 9.03 1.51 -2.58
C GLY A 157 9.16 2.62 -1.53
N ASP A 158 8.20 3.53 -1.56
CA ASP A 158 8.09 4.64 -0.60
C ASP A 158 7.10 4.27 0.51
N ALA A 159 7.42 4.66 1.74
CA ALA A 159 6.57 4.47 2.89
C ALA A 159 6.47 5.73 3.74
N ILE A 160 5.34 5.87 4.44
CA ILE A 160 5.14 6.85 5.50
C ILE A 160 4.55 6.14 6.71
N ASP A 161 5.24 6.28 7.84
CA ASP A 161 4.75 5.82 9.13
C ASP A 161 4.32 7.03 9.96
N VAL A 162 3.10 6.98 10.49
CA VAL A 162 2.55 7.98 11.40
C VAL A 162 2.13 7.31 12.69
N ALA A 163 2.70 7.75 13.80
CA ALA A 163 2.34 7.27 15.13
C ALA A 163 1.46 8.29 15.86
N PHE A 164 0.34 7.84 16.42
CA PHE A 164 -0.54 8.62 17.27
C PHE A 164 -0.73 7.97 18.63
N LYS A 165 -1.08 8.79 19.62
CA LYS A 165 -1.69 8.38 20.87
C LYS A 165 -3.17 8.74 20.81
N MET A 166 -4.05 7.78 21.08
CA MET A 166 -5.50 7.92 20.84
C MET A 166 -6.23 8.67 21.96
N ALA A 167 -5.66 9.81 22.38
CA ALA A 167 -6.27 10.73 23.33
C ALA A 167 -5.72 12.15 23.14
N VAL A 168 -6.49 13.14 23.60
CA VAL A 168 -6.07 14.54 23.73
C VAL A 168 -6.10 14.94 25.21
N GLY A 169 -5.33 15.95 25.60
CA GLY A 169 -5.32 16.47 26.97
C GLY A 169 -3.94 16.50 27.60
N THR A 170 -3.82 16.06 28.84
CA THR A 170 -2.55 16.08 29.58
C THR A 170 -1.58 15.02 29.04
N THR A 171 -0.28 15.26 29.18
CA THR A 171 0.76 14.32 28.76
C THR A 171 0.59 12.94 29.38
N GLU A 172 0.10 12.85 30.62
CA GLU A 172 -0.13 11.59 31.32
C GLU A 172 -1.28 10.79 30.68
N THR A 173 -2.42 11.44 30.42
CA THR A 173 -3.56 10.81 29.73
C THR A 173 -3.18 10.39 28.31
N VAL A 174 -2.44 11.24 27.59
CA VAL A 174 -1.99 10.94 26.24
C VAL A 174 -1.02 9.76 26.23
N ASN A 175 -0.04 9.72 27.13
CA ASN A 175 0.99 8.67 27.13
C ASN A 175 0.46 7.28 27.52
N SER A 176 -0.62 7.22 28.31
CA SER A 176 -1.28 5.96 28.73
C SER A 176 -2.39 5.51 27.77
N ALA A 177 -2.82 6.35 26.83
CA ALA A 177 -3.82 5.99 25.84
C ALA A 177 -3.30 4.90 24.89
N PRO A 178 -4.18 4.15 24.19
CA PRO A 178 -3.76 3.27 23.11
C PRO A 178 -2.93 4.01 22.05
N ALA A 179 -1.99 3.30 21.44
CA ALA A 179 -1.22 3.81 20.31
C ALA A 179 -1.81 3.33 19.00
N LEU A 180 -1.72 4.17 17.97
CA LEU A 180 -2.13 3.85 16.61
C LEU A 180 -0.95 4.10 15.67
N LEU A 181 -0.54 3.09 14.92
CA LEU A 181 0.37 3.20 13.80
C LEU A 181 -0.46 3.29 12.52
N VAL A 182 -0.22 4.30 11.69
CA VAL A 182 -0.75 4.39 10.33
C VAL A 182 0.42 4.30 9.37
N ARG A 183 0.41 3.28 8.52
CA ARG A 183 1.47 2.99 7.57
C ARG A 183 0.95 3.05 6.15
N VAL A 184 1.55 3.93 5.36
CA VAL A 184 1.24 4.07 3.94
C VAL A 184 2.40 3.51 3.16
N ARG A 185 2.14 2.64 2.19
CA ARG A 185 3.14 2.10 1.28
C ARG A 185 2.71 2.31 -0.16
N THR A 186 3.65 2.70 -1.00
CA THR A 186 3.44 2.92 -2.44
C THR A 186 4.66 2.44 -3.21
N ALA A 187 4.50 2.20 -4.52
CA ALA A 187 5.66 2.02 -5.38
C ALA A 187 6.52 3.29 -5.41
N ALA A 188 7.83 3.14 -5.65
CA ALA A 188 8.77 4.27 -5.67
C ALA A 188 8.31 5.38 -6.64
N GLY A 189 8.25 6.61 -6.15
CA GLY A 189 7.79 7.79 -6.91
C GLY A 189 6.29 7.81 -7.21
N GLN A 190 5.47 7.05 -6.48
CA GLN A 190 4.01 7.07 -6.61
C GLN A 190 3.29 7.72 -5.43
N PHE A 191 4.00 8.07 -4.36
CA PHE A 191 3.36 8.65 -3.17
C PHE A 191 2.59 9.95 -3.48
N GLU A 192 3.14 10.80 -4.35
CA GLU A 192 2.54 12.09 -4.75
C GLU A 192 1.14 11.94 -5.35
N ARG A 193 0.84 10.80 -6.00
CA ARG A 193 -0.49 10.52 -6.54
C ARG A 193 -1.55 10.38 -5.45
N TYR A 194 -1.18 9.85 -4.28
CA TYR A 194 -2.11 9.52 -3.19
C TYR A 194 -2.02 10.50 -2.02
N GLN A 195 -1.13 11.49 -2.10
CA GLN A 195 -0.80 12.39 -1.01
C GLN A 195 -2.03 13.11 -0.43
N ASP A 196 -2.89 13.65 -1.29
CA ASP A 196 -4.07 14.40 -0.84
C ASP A 196 -5.10 13.51 -0.15
N GLU A 197 -5.35 12.32 -0.70
CA GLU A 197 -6.27 11.33 -0.12
C GLU A 197 -5.77 10.81 1.23
N VAL A 198 -4.48 10.48 1.31
CA VAL A 198 -3.82 10.05 2.55
C VAL A 198 -3.84 11.16 3.60
N ALA A 199 -3.51 12.40 3.21
CA ALA A 199 -3.53 13.53 4.13
C ALA A 199 -4.94 13.82 4.67
N ALA A 200 -5.97 13.73 3.81
CA ALA A 200 -7.36 13.88 4.22
C ALA A 200 -7.78 12.78 5.21
N MET A 201 -7.43 11.52 4.94
CA MET A 201 -7.71 10.41 5.86
C MET A 201 -7.00 10.62 7.20
N LEU A 202 -5.71 10.94 7.20
CA LEU A 202 -4.93 11.18 8.42
C LEU A 202 -5.52 12.32 9.26
N ARG A 203 -5.96 13.41 8.63
CA ARG A 203 -6.61 14.54 9.34
C ARG A 203 -7.97 14.17 9.93
N SER A 204 -8.69 13.25 9.30
CA SER A 204 -10.01 12.82 9.76
C SER A 204 -9.99 11.95 11.03
N ILE A 205 -8.83 11.44 11.43
CA ILE A 205 -8.70 10.55 12.58
C ILE A 205 -9.17 11.27 13.85
N THR A 206 -10.18 10.68 14.48
CA THR A 206 -10.83 11.21 15.68
C THR A 206 -10.70 10.20 16.82
N PRO A 207 -10.22 10.60 18.01
CA PRO A 207 -10.13 9.70 19.15
C PRO A 207 -11.52 9.38 19.69
N GLY A 208 -11.65 8.23 20.34
CA GLY A 208 -12.86 7.88 21.07
C GLY A 208 -13.02 8.77 22.30
N ALA A 209 -14.27 8.95 22.74
CA ALA A 209 -14.53 9.62 24.01
C ALA A 209 -13.91 8.80 25.14
N ALA A 210 -12.93 9.38 25.85
CA ALA A 210 -12.44 8.82 27.10
C ALA A 210 -13.63 8.66 28.05
N ARG A 211 -13.92 7.42 28.45
CA ARG A 211 -14.94 7.12 29.48
C ARG A 211 -14.28 7.01 30.84
#